data_AF-A0A1W1UWY7-F1
#
_entry.id   AF-A0A1W1UWY7-F1
#
_cell.length_a   1.000
_cell.length_b   1.000
_cell.length_c   1.000
_cell.angle_alpha   90.00
_cell.angle_beta   90.00
_cell.angle_gamma   90.00
#
_symmetry.space_group_name_H-M   'P 1'
#
loop_
_entity.id
_entity.type
_entity.pdbx_description
1 polymer ?
#
loop_
_entity_poly.entity_id
_entity_poly.type
_entity_poly.pdbx_seq_one_letter_code
_entity_poly.pdbx_strand_id
1 'polypeptide(L)'
;MNLSLKYGSIFIATSLLILGSTFIDMHADDSEGQLRSIESYVLPNSPMLNEFRSRVELLGPEYFLTTNQDLTELVLRYRIKINSARPVHSISWLSIYAYQGHIIFNKEIQVVFNSGMDQNETRSVDSIFPIDSISRNNRIFFLSPNSDLKPIVLPLSIQYLDGGRLEVPY
;
A
#
# COMPACT_ATOMS: atom_id res chain seq x y z
N MET A 1 8.53 56.41 15.04
CA MET A 1 7.63 57.12 15.97
C MET A 1 6.19 56.75 15.63
N ASN A 2 5.61 55.80 16.36
CA ASN A 2 4.23 55.80 16.83
C ASN A 2 4.03 54.53 17.66
N LEU A 3 3.91 54.77 18.97
CA LEU A 3 3.58 53.81 20.02
C LEU A 3 2.12 53.40 19.88
N SER A 4 1.83 52.12 20.13
CA SER A 4 0.62 51.72 20.86
C SER A 4 0.84 50.36 21.50
N LEU A 5 1.27 50.39 22.77
CA LEU A 5 1.06 49.29 23.71
C LEU A 5 -0.44 49.04 23.89
N LYS A 6 -0.83 47.78 24.07
CA LYS A 6 -1.79 47.39 25.12
C LYS A 6 -1.60 45.93 25.49
N TYR A 7 -0.93 45.75 26.63
CA TYR A 7 -0.95 44.54 27.44
C TYR A 7 -2.30 44.37 28.12
N GLY A 8 -2.70 43.12 28.33
CA GLY A 8 -3.73 42.70 29.28
C GLY A 8 -4.32 41.36 28.85
N SER A 9 -4.49 40.34 29.68
CA SER A 9 -4.17 40.12 31.09
C SER A 9 -4.16 38.61 31.29
N ILE A 10 -3.31 38.15 32.20
CA ILE A 10 -3.16 36.78 32.68
C ILE A 10 -4.45 36.31 33.37
N PHE A 11 -4.90 35.08 33.10
CA PHE A 11 -5.67 34.29 34.06
C PHE A 11 -5.03 32.90 34.19
N ILE A 12 -4.35 32.72 35.32
CA ILE A 12 -3.95 31.43 35.89
C ILE A 12 -5.06 31.05 36.86
N ALA A 13 -5.59 29.83 36.75
CA ALA A 13 -6.27 29.18 37.85
C ALA A 13 -5.88 27.69 37.84
N THR A 14 -5.03 27.35 38.80
CA THR A 14 -4.50 26.02 39.09
C THR A 14 -5.35 25.36 40.18
N SER A 15 -5.36 24.02 40.18
CA SER A 15 -5.66 23.11 41.31
C SER A 15 -7.16 22.82 41.54
N LEU A 16 -7.61 21.60 41.83
CA LEU A 16 -7.05 20.60 42.75
C LEU A 16 -7.47 19.15 42.39
N LEU A 17 -6.53 18.24 42.59
CA LEU A 17 -6.67 16.79 42.73
C LEU A 17 -7.34 16.47 44.08
N ILE A 18 -8.39 15.65 44.10
CA ILE A 18 -8.72 14.79 45.26
C ILE A 18 -9.15 13.40 44.78
N LEU A 19 -8.52 12.43 45.42
CA LEU A 19 -8.53 10.97 45.30
C LEU A 19 -9.88 10.31 45.63
N GLY A 20 -10.10 9.10 45.12
CA GLY A 20 -10.90 8.09 45.82
C GLY A 20 -11.82 7.23 44.95
N SER A 21 -11.33 6.04 44.59
CA SER A 21 -12.02 4.80 44.19
C SER A 21 -13.41 4.61 44.84
N THR A 22 -14.45 4.04 44.20
CA THR A 22 -14.56 2.72 43.55
C THR A 22 -15.97 2.55 42.95
N PHE A 23 -16.05 1.82 41.82
CA PHE A 23 -17.16 1.04 41.25
C PHE A 23 -18.54 1.71 41.04
N ILE A 24 -18.93 1.87 39.77
CA ILE A 24 -20.03 1.10 39.16
C ILE A 24 -19.62 0.75 37.73
N ASP A 25 -19.67 -0.54 37.48
CA ASP A 25 -19.55 -1.24 36.22
C ASP A 25 -20.70 -0.79 35.29
N MET A 26 -20.36 -0.14 34.18
CA MET A 26 -21.27 0.05 33.06
C MET A 26 -20.41 0.11 31.81
N HIS A 27 -20.49 -0.95 31.02
CA HIS A 27 -20.00 -1.04 29.66
C HIS A 27 -20.42 0.22 28.87
N ALA A 28 -19.54 1.20 28.82
CA ALA A 28 -19.50 2.19 27.76
C ALA A 28 -18.70 1.55 26.63
N ASP A 29 -19.46 0.98 25.72
CA ASP A 29 -19.08 0.59 24.36
C ASP A 29 -18.08 1.62 23.81
N ASP A 30 -16.80 1.24 23.85
CA ASP A 30 -15.73 2.04 23.27
C ASP A 30 -15.91 1.90 21.77
N SER A 31 -16.66 2.85 21.19
CA SER A 31 -16.73 3.07 19.76
C SER A 31 -15.36 3.58 19.27
N GLU A 32 -14.31 2.80 19.47
CA GLU A 32 -13.24 2.68 18.49
C GLU A 32 -13.92 2.15 17.24
N GLY A 33 -14.39 3.07 16.40
CA GLY A 33 -14.71 2.75 15.02
C GLY A 33 -13.52 2.00 14.47
N GLN A 34 -13.65 0.68 14.35
CA GLN A 34 -12.64 -0.19 13.77
C GLN A 34 -12.28 0.41 12.41
N LEU A 35 -11.18 1.14 12.37
CA LEU A 35 -10.46 1.41 11.14
C LEU A 35 -10.01 0.04 10.67
N ARG A 36 -10.90 -0.63 9.93
CA ARG A 36 -10.60 -1.83 9.18
C ARG A 36 -9.36 -1.52 8.38
N SER A 37 -8.21 -2.08 8.78
CA SER A 37 -7.00 -1.94 8.00
C SER A 37 -7.33 -2.40 6.58
N ILE A 38 -6.81 -1.73 5.56
CA ILE A 38 -7.09 -2.12 4.17
C ILE A 38 -6.70 -3.59 3.92
N GLU A 39 -5.77 -4.13 4.72
CA GLU A 39 -5.40 -5.54 4.76
C GLU A 39 -6.56 -6.48 5.11
N SER A 40 -7.56 -6.03 5.88
CA SER A 40 -8.76 -6.81 6.23
C SER A 40 -9.74 -7.00 5.06
N TYR A 41 -9.59 -6.28 3.95
CA TYR A 41 -10.34 -6.52 2.71
C TYR A 41 -9.71 -7.61 1.84
N VAL A 42 -8.50 -8.08 2.18
CA VAL A 42 -7.92 -9.26 1.56
C VAL A 42 -8.51 -10.46 2.29
N LEU A 43 -9.46 -11.18 1.69
CA LEU A 43 -9.95 -12.45 2.22
C LEU A 43 -8.74 -13.37 2.48
N PRO A 44 -8.29 -13.55 3.74
CA PRO A 44 -6.96 -14.11 4.01
C PRO A 44 -6.82 -15.56 3.55
N ASN A 45 -7.96 -16.22 3.27
CA ASN A 45 -8.08 -17.64 2.99
C ASN A 45 -8.93 -17.94 1.74
N SER A 46 -8.88 -17.09 0.71
CA SER A 46 -9.50 -17.46 -0.59
C SER A 46 -8.73 -18.62 -1.24
N PRO A 47 -9.38 -19.74 -1.61
CA PRO A 47 -8.72 -20.85 -2.31
C PRO A 47 -7.98 -20.39 -3.57
N MET A 48 -8.55 -19.44 -4.32
CA MET A 48 -7.94 -18.90 -5.53
C MET A 48 -6.71 -18.03 -5.22
N LEU A 49 -6.73 -17.28 -4.11
CA LEU A 49 -5.57 -16.51 -3.66
C LEU A 49 -4.42 -17.43 -3.22
N ASN A 50 -4.76 -18.50 -2.49
CA ASN A 50 -3.79 -19.51 -2.08
C ASN A 50 -3.21 -20.24 -3.29
N GLU A 51 -4.05 -20.58 -4.27
CA GLU A 51 -3.58 -21.15 -5.52
C GLU A 51 -2.64 -20.16 -6.23
N PHE A 52 -3.01 -18.89 -6.38
CA PHE A 52 -2.13 -17.88 -6.99
C PHE A 52 -0.76 -17.85 -6.31
N ARG A 53 -0.74 -17.73 -4.97
CA ARG A 53 0.50 -17.64 -4.17
C ARG A 53 1.35 -18.92 -4.26
N SER A 54 0.72 -20.08 -4.52
CA SER A 54 1.44 -21.33 -4.77
C SER A 54 2.12 -21.37 -6.15
N ARG A 55 1.63 -20.59 -7.13
CA ARG A 55 2.13 -20.57 -8.51
C ARG A 55 3.10 -19.44 -8.79
N VAL A 56 2.93 -18.30 -8.12
CA VAL A 56 3.71 -17.08 -8.34
C VAL A 56 4.01 -16.44 -6.99
N GLU A 57 5.28 -16.12 -6.80
CA GLU A 57 5.77 -15.33 -5.69
C GLU A 57 6.10 -13.91 -6.19
N LEU A 58 5.35 -12.92 -5.70
CA LEU A 58 5.58 -11.50 -5.98
C LEU A 58 6.33 -10.88 -4.80
N LEU A 59 7.56 -10.43 -5.02
CA LEU A 59 8.39 -9.78 -4.02
C LEU A 59 8.52 -8.28 -4.32
N GLY A 60 8.46 -7.46 -3.26
CA GLY A 60 8.46 -6.00 -3.35
C GLY A 60 7.04 -5.40 -3.33
N PRO A 61 6.82 -4.24 -3.96
CA PRO A 61 7.80 -3.44 -4.70
C PRO A 61 8.78 -2.70 -3.79
N GLU A 62 10.02 -2.65 -4.24
CA GLU A 62 10.93 -1.55 -3.88
C GLU A 62 10.57 -0.36 -4.76
N TYR A 63 10.43 0.83 -4.19
CA TYR A 63 10.21 2.04 -4.97
C TYR A 63 11.42 2.96 -4.92
N PHE A 64 11.63 3.68 -6.02
CA PHE A 64 12.63 4.73 -6.12
C PHE A 64 12.21 5.75 -7.17
N LEU A 65 12.85 6.91 -7.14
CA LEU A 65 12.63 7.96 -8.13
C LEU A 65 13.78 7.95 -9.13
N THR A 66 13.43 8.17 -10.39
CA THR A 66 14.39 8.49 -11.44
C THR A 66 13.99 9.80 -12.09
N THR A 67 14.97 10.50 -12.66
CA THR A 67 14.72 11.74 -13.40
C THR A 67 15.29 11.58 -14.80
N ASN A 68 14.45 11.77 -15.81
CA ASN A 68 14.84 11.75 -17.20
C ASN A 68 14.28 13.01 -17.89
N GLN A 69 15.16 13.84 -18.46
CA GLN A 69 14.76 15.04 -19.22
C GLN A 69 13.70 15.90 -18.49
N ASP A 70 13.99 16.26 -17.24
CA ASP A 70 13.13 17.05 -16.33
C ASP A 70 11.82 16.38 -15.87
N LEU A 71 11.56 15.14 -16.28
CA LEU A 71 10.44 14.34 -15.78
C LEU A 71 10.91 13.44 -14.62
N THR A 72 10.34 13.65 -13.45
CA THR A 72 10.50 12.75 -12.31
C THR A 72 9.52 11.59 -12.43
N GLU A 73 10.05 10.37 -12.42
CA GLU A 73 9.28 9.14 -12.52
C GLU A 73 9.37 8.36 -11.20
N LEU A 74 8.23 7.83 -10.77
CA LEU A 74 8.16 6.79 -9.75
C LEU A 74 8.37 5.44 -10.42
N VAL A 75 9.36 4.70 -9.96
CA VAL A 75 9.61 3.32 -10.38
C VAL A 75 9.20 2.38 -9.26
N LEU A 76 8.37 1.40 -9.58
CA LEU A 76 8.05 0.27 -8.72
C LEU A 76 8.74 -0.98 -9.27
N ARG A 77 9.73 -1.48 -8.54
CA ARG A 77 10.48 -2.67 -8.91
C ARG A 77 9.96 -3.88 -8.16
N TYR A 78 9.49 -4.86 -8.90
CA TYR A 78 9.08 -6.16 -8.40
C TYR A 78 10.12 -7.21 -8.77
N ARG A 79 10.23 -8.24 -7.94
CA ARG A 79 10.87 -9.50 -8.32
C ARG A 79 9.80 -10.58 -8.36
N ILE A 80 9.62 -11.18 -9.52
CA ILE A 80 8.61 -12.20 -9.79
C ILE A 80 9.31 -13.53 -9.90
N LYS A 81 8.89 -14.51 -9.11
CA LYS A 81 9.36 -15.89 -9.20
C LYS A 81 8.19 -16.82 -9.54
N ILE A 82 8.39 -17.67 -10.53
CA ILE A 82 7.39 -18.64 -10.95
C ILE A 82 7.64 -19.96 -10.23
N ASN A 83 6.63 -20.46 -9.53
CA ASN A 83 6.61 -21.79 -8.91
C ASN A 83 5.67 -22.76 -9.65
N SER A 84 4.90 -22.25 -10.62
CA SER A 84 4.01 -23.01 -11.49
C SER A 84 4.76 -24.01 -12.38
N ALA A 85 4.23 -25.23 -12.49
CA ALA A 85 4.68 -26.21 -13.49
C ALA A 85 4.26 -25.85 -14.93
N ARG A 86 3.26 -24.97 -15.09
CA ARG A 86 2.80 -24.46 -16.38
C ARG A 86 3.52 -23.13 -16.69
N PRO A 87 4.08 -22.96 -17.90
CA PRO A 87 4.69 -21.70 -18.32
C PRO A 87 3.71 -20.53 -18.23
N VAL A 88 4.13 -19.47 -17.55
CA VAL A 88 3.30 -18.28 -17.29
C VAL A 88 3.49 -17.26 -18.40
N HIS A 89 2.39 -16.87 -19.05
CA HIS A 89 2.38 -15.85 -20.10
C HIS A 89 2.22 -14.44 -19.52
N SER A 90 1.30 -14.24 -18.59
CA SER A 90 1.10 -12.94 -17.96
C SER A 90 0.65 -13.04 -16.51
N ILE A 91 0.95 -12.01 -15.73
CA ILE A 91 0.53 -11.87 -14.34
C ILE A 91 -0.01 -10.46 -14.14
N SER A 92 -1.13 -10.33 -13.44
CA SER A 92 -1.66 -9.04 -13.01
C SER A 92 -1.88 -8.96 -11.51
N TRP A 93 -1.63 -7.78 -10.94
CA TRP A 93 -1.86 -7.46 -9.54
C TRP A 93 -2.23 -5.98 -9.37
N LEU A 94 -2.88 -5.64 -8.27
CA LEU A 94 -3.13 -4.27 -7.84
C LEU A 94 -2.16 -3.92 -6.70
N SER A 95 -1.38 -2.86 -6.88
CA SER A 95 -0.55 -2.28 -5.82
C SER A 95 -1.30 -1.13 -5.18
N ILE A 96 -1.47 -1.15 -3.85
CA ILE A 96 -2.15 -0.09 -3.09
C ILE A 96 -1.19 0.46 -2.05
N TYR A 97 -1.03 1.77 -2.04
CA TYR A 97 -0.29 2.51 -1.02
C TYR A 97 -1.29 3.25 -0.15
N ALA A 98 -1.21 3.02 1.15
CA ALA A 98 -2.05 3.67 2.12
C ALA A 98 -1.22 4.34 3.22
N TYR A 99 -1.70 5.47 3.71
CA TYR A 99 -1.14 6.17 4.86
C TYR A 99 -2.28 6.55 5.80
N GLN A 100 -2.17 6.17 7.07
CA GLN A 100 -3.19 6.42 8.10
C GLN A 100 -4.61 6.00 7.66
N GLY A 101 -4.74 4.85 6.98
CA GLY A 101 -6.03 4.32 6.52
C GLY A 101 -6.57 4.94 5.22
N HIS A 102 -5.88 5.93 4.65
CA HIS A 102 -6.27 6.55 3.38
C HIS A 102 -5.42 6.01 2.23
N ILE A 103 -6.06 5.62 1.12
CA ILE A 103 -5.36 5.25 -0.11
C ILE A 103 -4.76 6.51 -0.71
N ILE A 104 -3.43 6.54 -0.83
CA ILE A 104 -2.71 7.68 -1.39
C ILE A 104 -2.32 7.47 -2.85
N PHE A 105 -2.19 6.20 -3.27
CA PHE A 105 -1.87 5.81 -4.63
C PHE A 105 -2.25 4.34 -4.83
N ASN A 106 -2.79 4.01 -5.99
CA ASN A 106 -3.04 2.62 -6.36
C ASN A 106 -2.80 2.44 -7.87
N LYS A 107 -2.31 1.27 -8.24
CA LYS A 107 -2.02 0.97 -9.64
C LYS A 107 -2.18 -0.51 -9.92
N GLU A 108 -3.02 -0.81 -10.90
CA GLU A 108 -3.03 -2.13 -11.52
C GLU A 108 -1.82 -2.27 -12.43
N ILE A 109 -1.10 -3.37 -12.27
CA ILE A 109 0.10 -3.70 -13.01
C ILE A 109 -0.12 -5.04 -13.67
N GLN A 110 0.14 -5.09 -14.96
CA GLN A 110 0.15 -6.32 -15.74
C GLN A 110 1.51 -6.45 -16.41
N VAL A 111 2.09 -7.64 -16.31
CA VAL A 111 3.34 -7.98 -16.99
C VAL A 111 3.08 -9.13 -17.94
N VAL A 112 3.56 -9.00 -19.17
CA VAL A 112 3.48 -10.01 -20.21
C VAL A 112 4.88 -10.53 -20.52
N PHE A 113 5.04 -11.85 -20.50
CA PHE A 113 6.24 -12.57 -20.87
C PHE A 113 6.00 -13.20 -22.25
N ASN A 114 6.50 -12.56 -23.30
CA ASN A 114 6.23 -12.96 -24.69
C ASN A 114 6.63 -14.42 -24.98
N SER A 115 7.71 -14.91 -24.36
CA SER A 115 8.17 -16.30 -24.46
C SER A 115 7.63 -17.22 -23.36
N GLY A 116 6.81 -16.69 -22.45
CA GLY A 116 6.53 -17.29 -21.16
C GLY A 116 7.69 -17.16 -20.16
N MET A 117 7.37 -17.45 -18.90
CA MET A 117 8.33 -17.76 -17.83
C MET A 117 8.07 -19.16 -17.30
N ASP A 118 9.11 -19.99 -17.31
CA ASP A 118 9.07 -21.37 -16.85
C ASP A 118 9.22 -21.49 -15.32
N GLN A 119 9.02 -22.70 -14.81
CA GLN A 119 9.13 -22.99 -13.39
C GLN A 119 10.53 -22.62 -12.85
N ASN A 120 10.57 -22.03 -11.66
CA ASN A 120 11.73 -21.54 -10.94
C ASN A 120 12.44 -20.36 -11.61
N GLU A 121 11.94 -19.84 -12.74
CA GLU A 121 12.46 -18.58 -13.27
C GLU A 121 12.14 -17.43 -12.34
N THR A 122 13.09 -16.51 -12.24
CA THR A 122 12.94 -15.25 -11.49
C THR A 122 13.31 -14.09 -12.39
N ARG A 123 12.48 -13.06 -12.44
CA ARG A 123 12.75 -11.82 -13.19
C ARG A 123 12.40 -10.60 -12.37
N SER A 124 13.20 -9.54 -12.54
CA SER A 124 12.87 -8.22 -12.03
C SER A 124 12.10 -7.43 -13.09
N VAL A 125 11.05 -6.74 -12.67
CA VAL A 125 10.21 -5.94 -13.55
C VAL A 125 10.01 -4.57 -12.92
N ASP A 126 10.26 -3.54 -13.72
CA ASP A 126 10.09 -2.15 -13.33
C ASP A 126 8.80 -1.62 -13.96
N SER A 127 7.92 -1.11 -13.12
CA SER A 127 6.75 -0.36 -13.56
C SER A 127 7.00 1.13 -13.33
N ILE A 128 7.02 1.91 -14.40
CA ILE A 128 7.46 3.30 -14.41
C ILE A 128 6.25 4.19 -14.65
N PHE A 129 6.10 5.22 -13.81
CA PHE A 129 4.99 6.17 -13.92
C PHE A 129 5.51 7.59 -13.67
N PRO A 130 5.02 8.61 -14.41
CA PRO A 130 5.29 9.99 -14.05
C PRO A 130 4.83 10.25 -12.62
N ILE A 131 5.64 10.89 -11.78
CA ILE A 131 5.23 11.24 -10.41
C ILE A 131 3.98 12.14 -10.41
N ASP A 132 3.77 12.85 -11.52
CA ASP A 132 2.61 13.70 -11.73
C ASP A 132 1.29 12.95 -11.83
N SER A 133 1.32 11.64 -12.10
CA SER A 133 0.14 10.76 -12.05
C SER A 133 -0.40 10.56 -10.63
N ILE A 134 0.38 10.89 -9.60
CA ILE A 134 -0.04 10.90 -8.20
C ILE A 134 -0.63 12.26 -7.87
N SER A 135 -1.70 12.28 -7.08
CA SER A 135 -2.31 13.53 -6.61
C SER A 135 -1.26 14.41 -5.93
N ARG A 136 -1.30 15.72 -6.19
CA ARG A 136 -0.26 16.66 -5.74
C ARG A 136 0.01 16.56 -4.23
N ASN A 137 -1.03 16.39 -3.42
CA ASN A 137 -0.94 16.29 -1.97
C ASN A 137 -0.29 14.96 -1.50
N ASN A 138 -0.36 13.92 -2.32
CA ASN A 138 0.18 12.59 -1.98
C ASN A 138 1.61 12.37 -2.51
N ARG A 139 2.10 13.20 -3.42
CA ARG A 139 3.46 13.07 -3.98
C ARG A 139 4.54 13.11 -2.91
N ILE A 140 4.33 13.88 -1.85
CA ILE A 140 5.30 14.03 -0.76
C ILE A 140 5.67 12.69 -0.10
N PHE A 141 4.75 11.71 -0.10
CA PHE A 141 4.99 10.37 0.45
C PHE A 141 5.97 9.54 -0.38
N PHE A 142 6.19 9.90 -1.64
CA PHE A 142 7.11 9.24 -2.55
C PHE A 142 8.37 10.06 -2.82
N LEU A 143 8.28 11.39 -2.75
CA LEU A 143 9.40 12.33 -2.95
C LEU A 143 10.47 12.23 -1.87
N SER A 144 10.09 11.78 -0.67
CA SER A 144 11.03 11.42 0.40
C SER A 144 10.87 9.92 0.68
N PRO A 145 11.94 9.11 0.58
CA PRO A 145 11.88 7.70 0.93
C PRO A 145 11.34 7.54 2.36
N ASN A 146 10.13 7.04 2.45
CA ASN A 146 9.46 6.65 3.68
C ASN A 146 9.45 5.12 3.76
N SER A 147 10.20 4.55 4.69
CA SER A 147 10.29 3.10 4.92
C SER A 147 9.01 2.49 5.49
N ASP A 148 8.15 3.31 6.10
CA ASP A 148 6.87 2.87 6.67
C ASP A 148 5.79 2.78 5.58
N LEU A 149 6.03 3.40 4.43
CA LEU A 149 5.14 3.33 3.29
C LEU A 149 5.27 1.98 2.60
N LYS A 150 4.57 0.98 3.14
CA LYS A 150 4.50 -0.37 2.58
C LYS A 150 3.28 -0.51 1.67
N PRO A 151 3.48 -1.09 0.48
CA PRO A 151 2.38 -1.40 -0.43
C PRO A 151 1.64 -2.66 0.03
N ILE A 152 0.33 -2.65 -0.19
CA ILE A 152 -0.53 -3.83 -0.18
C ILE A 152 -0.60 -4.33 -1.61
N VAL A 153 -0.10 -5.54 -1.86
CA VAL A 153 -0.12 -6.20 -3.18
C VAL A 153 -1.28 -7.18 -3.21
N LEU A 154 -2.24 -6.94 -4.11
CA LEU A 154 -3.42 -7.78 -4.31
C LEU A 154 -3.28 -8.54 -5.62
N PRO A 155 -3.00 -9.85 -5.59
CA PRO A 155 -3.00 -10.70 -6.78
C PRO A 155 -4.34 -10.68 -7.50
N LEU A 156 -4.31 -10.54 -8.83
CA LEU A 156 -5.54 -10.52 -9.65
C LEU A 156 -5.63 -11.72 -10.57
N SER A 157 -4.62 -11.98 -11.40
CA SER A 157 -4.68 -13.14 -12.30
C SER A 157 -3.33 -13.64 -12.79
N ILE A 158 -3.31 -14.91 -13.20
CA ILE A 158 -2.24 -15.55 -13.95
C ILE A 158 -2.83 -16.08 -15.25
N GLN A 159 -2.19 -15.79 -16.37
CA GLN A 159 -2.48 -16.43 -17.65
C GLN A 159 -1.30 -17.31 -18.05
N TYR A 160 -1.60 -18.52 -18.51
CA TYR A 160 -0.61 -19.50 -18.97
C TYR A 160 -0.50 -19.46 -20.50
N LEU A 161 0.64 -19.94 -21.04
CA LEU A 161 0.85 -20.00 -22.50
C LEU A 161 -0.13 -20.94 -23.22
N ASP A 162 -0.64 -21.95 -22.53
CA ASP A 162 -1.65 -22.89 -23.04
C ASP A 162 -3.07 -22.29 -23.04
N GLY A 163 -3.22 -21.01 -22.70
CA GLY A 163 -4.49 -20.28 -22.68
C GLY A 163 -5.28 -20.41 -21.38
N GLY A 164 -4.86 -21.27 -20.44
CA GLY A 164 -5.53 -21.36 -19.14
C GLY A 164 -5.35 -20.11 -18.30
N ARG A 165 -6.30 -19.84 -17.39
CA ARG A 165 -6.30 -18.66 -16.54
C ARG A 165 -6.68 -19.02 -15.11
N LEU A 166 -6.00 -18.39 -14.16
CA LEU A 166 -6.38 -18.33 -12.76
C LEU A 166 -6.76 -16.88 -12.45
N GLU A 167 -7.97 -16.66 -11.93
CA GLU A 167 -8.45 -15.35 -11.48
C GLU A 167 -8.72 -15.39 -9.98
N VAL A 168 -8.33 -14.34 -9.28
CA VAL A 168 -8.59 -14.15 -7.86
C VAL A 168 -9.76 -13.17 -7.73
N PRO A 169 -10.96 -13.64 -7.33
CA PRO A 169 -12.11 -12.76 -7.13
C PRO A 169 -11.90 -11.88 -5.90
N TYR A 170 -12.44 -10.65 -5.97
CA TYR A 170 -12.50 -9.69 -4.88
C TYR A 170 -13.64 -9.99 -3.90
#